data_AF-A0A8I0WPT0-F1
#
_entry.id   AF-A0A8I0WPT0-F1
#
_cell.length_a   1.000
_cell.length_b   1.000
_cell.length_c   1.000
_cell.angle_alpha   90.00
_cell.angle_beta   90.00
_cell.angle_gamma   90.00
#
_symmetry.space_group_name_H-M   'P 1'
#
loop_
_entity.id
_entity.type
_entity.pdbx_description
1 polymer ?
#
loop_
_entity_poly.entity_id
_entity_poly.type
_entity_poly.pdbx_seq_one_letter_code
_entity_poly.pdbx_strand_id
1 'polypeptide(L)'
;MTKKYYINNMFWGWFMGLLLIYSCLYHDISEYKWLLLFVLSIIGIGLYPLAKFAVESFFLIFTTREFWNKGLFMDTPAKLGGIALYQGIIFFLSLPIILIFTLVIFIRRWLTK
;
A
#
# COMPACT_ATOMS: atom_id res chain seq x y z
N MET A 1 -8.12 0.08 15.64
CA MET A 1 -7.68 -0.68 14.45
C MET A 1 -8.13 -2.14 14.57
N THR A 2 -9.21 -2.51 13.89
CA THR A 2 -9.78 -3.88 13.88
C THR A 2 -9.61 -4.51 12.49
N LYS A 3 -9.70 -5.83 12.34
CA LYS A 3 -9.58 -6.49 11.02
C LYS A 3 -10.57 -5.91 9.98
N LYS A 4 -11.80 -5.62 10.41
CA LYS A 4 -12.85 -4.99 9.58
C LYS A 4 -12.44 -3.62 9.04
N TYR A 5 -11.70 -2.83 9.82
CA TYR A 5 -11.22 -1.50 9.40
C TYR A 5 -10.24 -1.59 8.22
N TYR A 6 -9.32 -2.57 8.22
CA TYR A 6 -8.35 -2.75 7.14
C TYR A 6 -9.00 -3.25 5.86
N ILE A 7 -9.98 -4.17 5.97
CA ILE A 7 -10.76 -4.65 4.82
C ILE A 7 -11.56 -3.51 4.21
N ASN A 8 -12.20 -2.67 5.03
CA ASN A 8 -12.98 -1.52 4.53
C ASN A 8 -12.09 -0.49 3.81
N ASN A 9 -10.81 -0.42 4.14
CA ASN A 9 -9.84 0.45 3.47
C ASN A 9 -9.20 -0.19 2.21
N MET A 10 -9.53 -1.43 1.85
CA MET A 10 -9.03 -2.05 0.61
C MET A 10 -9.41 -1.26 -0.64
N PHE A 11 -10.54 -0.56 -0.61
CA PHE A 11 -10.99 0.30 -1.71
C PHE A 11 -9.90 1.27 -2.17
N TRP A 12 -9.13 1.86 -1.24
CA TRP A 12 -8.05 2.79 -1.58
C TRP A 12 -6.87 2.09 -2.24
N GLY A 13 -6.53 0.88 -1.81
CA GLY A 13 -5.51 0.07 -2.46
C GLY A 13 -5.91 -0.32 -3.89
N TRP A 14 -7.18 -0.69 -4.09
CA TRP A 14 -7.75 -0.99 -5.41
C TRP A 14 -7.76 0.23 -6.31
N PHE A 15 -8.22 1.37 -5.79
CA PHE A 15 -8.26 2.62 -6.53
C PHE A 15 -6.86 3.03 -7.01
N MET A 16 -5.86 3.05 -6.12
CA MET A 16 -4.49 3.40 -6.47
C MET A 16 -3.85 2.39 -7.42
N GLY A 17 -4.06 1.09 -7.20
CA GLY A 17 -3.54 0.05 -8.07
C GLY A 17 -4.15 0.09 -9.47
N LEU A 18 -5.45 0.33 -9.60
CA LEU A 18 -6.12 0.50 -10.89
C LEU A 18 -5.64 1.74 -11.65
N LEU A 19 -5.37 2.85 -10.95
CA LEU A 19 -4.79 4.05 -11.57
C LEU A 19 -3.39 3.76 -12.16
N LEU A 20 -2.56 3.02 -11.43
CA LEU A 20 -1.23 2.63 -11.92
C LEU A 20 -1.29 1.64 -13.07
N ILE A 21 -2.21 0.67 -13.01
CA ILE A 21 -2.47 -0.25 -14.11
C ILE A 21 -2.93 0.51 -15.35
N TYR A 22 -3.86 1.44 -15.20
CA TYR A 22 -4.35 2.29 -16.29
C TYR A 22 -3.20 3.11 -16.92
N SER A 23 -2.31 3.65 -16.10
CA SER A 23 -1.12 4.39 -16.58
C SER A 23 -0.16 3.50 -17.37
N CYS A 24 -0.04 2.21 -17.00
CA CYS A 24 0.77 1.24 -17.73
C CYS A 24 0.16 0.85 -19.08
N LEU A 25 -1.17 0.84 -19.22
CA LEU A 25 -1.85 0.51 -20.49
C LEU A 25 -1.59 1.55 -21.59
N TYR A 26 -1.23 2.78 -21.21
CA TYR A 26 -0.92 3.86 -22.15
C TYR A 26 0.52 3.78 -22.69
N HIS A 27 1.36 2.94 -22.07
CA HIS A 27 2.76 2.75 -22.45
C HIS A 27 2.95 1.35 -23.02
N ASP A 28 4.04 1.15 -23.75
CA ASP A 28 4.36 -0.18 -24.27
C ASP A 28 4.77 -1.10 -23.11
N ILE A 29 3.90 -2.07 -22.81
CA ILE A 29 4.12 -3.10 -21.78
C ILE A 29 5.35 -3.95 -22.11
N SER A 30 5.80 -3.96 -23.37
CA SER A 30 7.00 -4.66 -23.81
C SER A 30 8.28 -4.09 -23.15
N GLU A 31 8.24 -2.84 -22.67
CA GLU A 31 9.33 -2.30 -21.87
C GLU A 31 9.32 -2.91 -20.44
N TYR A 32 10.46 -3.45 -20.04
CA TYR A 32 10.64 -4.10 -18.73
C TYR A 32 10.19 -3.24 -17.54
N LYS A 33 10.36 -1.91 -17.62
CA LYS A 33 9.95 -0.96 -16.57
C LYS A 33 8.44 -0.98 -16.33
N TRP A 34 7.64 -0.91 -17.40
CA TRP A 34 6.19 -0.87 -17.33
C TRP A 34 5.60 -2.22 -16.95
N LEU A 35 6.17 -3.31 -17.46
CA LEU A 35 5.81 -4.67 -17.05
C LEU A 35 6.05 -4.86 -15.54
N LEU A 36 7.19 -4.42 -15.02
CA LEU A 36 7.50 -4.51 -13.59
C LEU A 36 6.52 -3.68 -12.75
N LEU A 37 6.21 -2.45 -13.17
CA LEU A 37 5.22 -1.58 -12.52
C LEU A 37 3.82 -2.21 -12.51
N PHE A 38 3.41 -2.83 -13.61
CA PHE A 38 2.13 -3.52 -13.73
C PHE A 38 2.03 -4.70 -12.75
N VAL A 39 3.07 -5.56 -12.69
CA VAL A 39 3.13 -6.68 -11.76
C VAL A 39 3.13 -6.20 -10.31
N LEU A 40 3.92 -5.19 -9.97
CA LEU A 40 3.95 -4.59 -8.63
C LEU A 40 2.59 -4.01 -8.24
N SER A 41 1.85 -3.40 -9.18
CA SER A 41 0.53 -2.84 -8.92
C SER A 41 -0.49 -3.91 -8.57
N ILE A 42 -0.50 -5.04 -9.29
CA ILE A 42 -1.38 -6.19 -8.98
C ILE A 42 -1.08 -6.76 -7.60
N ILE A 43 0.20 -6.95 -7.28
CA ILE A 43 0.63 -7.46 -5.98
C ILE A 43 0.29 -6.45 -4.86
N GLY A 44 0.50 -5.17 -5.12
CA GLY A 44 0.19 -4.06 -4.22
C GLY A 44 -1.28 -4.01 -3.81
N ILE A 45 -2.21 -4.22 -4.76
CA ILE A 45 -3.66 -4.30 -4.50
C ILE A 45 -3.99 -5.37 -3.45
N GLY A 46 -3.40 -6.56 -3.56
CA GLY A 46 -3.66 -7.67 -2.64
C GLY A 46 -3.02 -7.49 -1.26
N LEU A 47 -1.80 -6.93 -1.23
CA LEU A 47 -1.02 -6.75 -0.02
C LEU A 47 -1.26 -5.41 0.70
N TYR A 48 -2.02 -4.51 0.11
CA TYR A 48 -2.38 -3.22 0.70
C TYR A 48 -2.88 -3.29 2.16
N PRO A 49 -3.87 -4.14 2.51
CA PRO A 49 -4.35 -4.20 3.90
C PRO A 49 -3.27 -4.67 4.89
N LEU A 50 -2.37 -5.55 4.44
CA LEU A 50 -1.26 -6.04 5.27
C LEU A 50 -0.20 -4.96 5.47
N ALA A 51 0.17 -4.26 4.40
CA ALA A 51 1.13 -3.16 4.45
C ALA A 51 0.60 -2.02 5.33
N LYS A 52 -0.67 -1.66 5.18
CA LYS A 52 -1.33 -0.66 6.03
C LYS A 52 -1.28 -1.05 7.50
N PHE A 53 -1.59 -2.31 7.83
CA PHE A 53 -1.49 -2.82 9.19
C PHE A 53 -0.06 -2.74 9.74
N ALA A 54 0.94 -3.11 8.95
CA ALA A 54 2.34 -3.06 9.37
C ALA A 54 2.81 -1.63 9.66
N VAL A 55 2.49 -0.69 8.76
CA VAL A 55 2.84 0.73 8.91
C VAL A 55 2.15 1.35 10.12
N GLU A 56 0.83 1.16 10.24
CA GLU A 56 0.06 1.67 11.38
C GLU A 56 0.59 1.08 12.70
N SER A 57 0.94 -0.21 12.73
CA SER A 57 1.53 -0.86 13.91
C SER A 57 2.91 -0.31 14.27
N PHE A 58 3.75 -0.03 13.26
CA PHE A 58 5.07 0.56 13.46
C PHE A 58 4.98 1.99 14.02
N PHE A 59 4.14 2.83 13.44
CA PHE A 59 3.99 4.21 13.94
C PHE A 59 3.33 4.25 15.33
N LEU A 60 2.48 3.29 15.69
CA LEU A 60 1.92 3.18 17.04
C LEU A 60 2.98 2.91 18.13
N ILE A 61 4.20 2.52 17.76
CA ILE A 61 5.33 2.47 18.70
C ILE A 61 5.72 3.89 19.14
N PHE A 62 5.59 4.86 18.24
CA PHE A 62 6.00 6.26 18.45
C PHE A 62 4.84 7.22 18.72
N THR A 63 3.60 6.78 18.50
CA THR A 63 2.40 7.63 18.54
C THR A 63 1.30 6.99 19.39
N THR A 64 0.36 7.78 19.89
CA THR A 64 -0.77 7.29 20.70
C THR A 64 -2.02 7.07 19.85
N ARG A 65 -2.90 6.15 20.26
CA ARG A 65 -4.18 5.93 19.56
C ARG A 65 -5.06 7.18 19.53
N GLU A 66 -4.94 8.07 20.51
CA GLU A 66 -5.65 9.34 20.53
C GLU A 66 -5.16 10.30 19.44
N PHE A 67 -3.86 10.30 19.14
CA PHE A 67 -3.30 11.10 18.06
C PHE A 67 -3.90 10.71 16.71
N TRP A 68 -4.09 9.42 16.46
CA TRP A 68 -4.74 8.90 15.24
C TRP A 68 -6.24 9.24 15.12
N ASN A 69 -6.86 9.73 16.19
CA ASN A 69 -8.27 10.14 16.23
C ASN A 69 -8.45 11.66 16.38
N LYS A 70 -7.37 12.46 16.34
CA LYS A 70 -7.38 13.92 16.52
C LYS A 70 -6.66 14.62 15.36
N GLY A 71 -7.00 15.87 15.05
CA GLY A 71 -6.31 16.69 14.02
C GLY A 71 -6.63 16.33 12.56
N LEU A 72 -5.63 16.01 11.72
CA LEU A 72 -5.80 15.68 10.28
C LEU A 72 -6.69 14.44 10.02
N PHE A 73 -6.92 13.62 11.04
CA PHE A 73 -7.77 12.43 10.99
C PHE A 73 -9.17 12.65 11.64
N MET A 74 -9.46 13.87 12.09
CA MET A 74 -10.71 14.27 12.74
C MET A 74 -11.82 14.52 11.70
N ASP A 75 -13.09 14.27 12.07
CA ASP A 75 -14.28 14.37 11.21
C ASP A 75 -14.58 15.81 10.71
N THR A 76 -13.78 16.31 9.77
CA THR A 76 -13.98 17.61 9.10
C THR A 76 -13.90 17.44 7.57
N PRO A 77 -14.46 18.34 6.74
CA PRO A 77 -14.41 18.19 5.27
C PRO A 77 -12.98 18.13 4.69
N ALA A 78 -12.00 18.78 5.34
CA ALA A 78 -10.58 18.70 4.99
C ALA A 78 -9.96 17.29 5.20
N LYS A 79 -10.66 16.41 5.96
CA LYS A 79 -10.29 15.02 6.22
C LYS A 79 -10.12 14.19 4.95
N LEU A 80 -10.95 14.43 3.93
CA LEU A 80 -10.95 13.59 2.72
C LEU A 80 -9.62 13.66 1.96
N GLY A 81 -9.04 14.87 1.83
CA GLY A 81 -7.74 15.06 1.18
C GLY A 81 -6.58 14.51 2.01
N GLY A 82 -6.57 14.80 3.31
CA GLY A 82 -5.54 14.30 4.23
C GLY A 82 -5.52 12.77 4.31
N ILE A 83 -6.69 12.14 4.35
CA ILE A 83 -6.81 10.67 4.31
C ILE A 83 -6.35 10.12 2.97
N ALA A 84 -6.71 10.74 1.84
CA ALA A 84 -6.29 10.27 0.53
C ALA A 84 -4.75 10.31 0.37
N LEU A 85 -4.11 11.40 0.82
CA LEU A 85 -2.65 11.53 0.82
C LEU A 85 -2.00 10.48 1.72
N TYR A 86 -2.52 10.30 2.93
CA TYR A 86 -2.04 9.27 3.85
C TYR A 86 -2.17 7.85 3.25
N GLN A 87 -3.31 7.53 2.66
CA GLN A 87 -3.55 6.23 2.01
C GLN A 87 -2.59 6.03 0.82
N GLY A 88 -2.31 7.08 0.06
CA GLY A 88 -1.34 7.07 -1.04
C GLY A 88 0.09 6.86 -0.55
N ILE A 89 0.53 7.57 0.50
CA ILE A 89 1.86 7.38 1.10
C ILE A 89 2.02 5.94 1.60
N ILE A 90 0.99 5.37 2.25
CA ILE A 90 1.01 3.96 2.66
C ILE A 90 1.11 3.03 1.47
N PHE A 91 0.40 3.32 0.38
CA PHE A 91 0.50 2.52 -0.84
C PHE A 91 1.93 2.54 -1.38
N PHE A 92 2.56 3.72 -1.50
CA PHE A 92 3.94 3.82 -1.96
C PHE A 92 4.93 3.13 -1.03
N LEU A 93 4.72 3.21 0.29
CA LEU A 93 5.57 2.53 1.27
C LEU A 93 5.36 1.01 1.27
N SER A 94 4.21 0.52 0.79
CA SER A 94 3.97 -0.91 0.60
C SER A 94 4.82 -1.51 -0.52
N LEU A 95 5.11 -0.74 -1.59
CA LEU A 95 5.88 -1.22 -2.74
C LEU A 95 7.30 -1.70 -2.37
N PRO A 96 8.15 -0.96 -1.62
CA PRO A 96 9.46 -1.45 -1.23
C PRO A 96 9.38 -2.62 -0.24
N ILE A 97 8.38 -2.66 0.65
CA ILE A 97 8.16 -3.79 1.57
C ILE A 97 7.84 -5.06 0.77
N ILE A 98 6.99 -4.96 -0.25
CA ILE A 98 6.64 -6.05 -1.16
C ILE A 98 7.85 -6.49 -1.96
N LEU A 99 8.64 -5.54 -2.48
CA LEU A 99 9.87 -5.84 -3.20
C LEU A 99 10.84 -6.65 -2.33
N ILE A 100 11.09 -6.21 -1.09
CA ILE A 100 11.96 -6.92 -0.15
C ILE A 100 11.39 -8.30 0.18
N PHE A 101 10.09 -8.41 0.45
CA PHE A 101 9.45 -9.68 0.80
C PHE A 101 9.54 -10.70 -0.35
N THR A 102 9.25 -10.28 -1.58
CA THR A 102 9.36 -11.12 -2.78
C THR A 102 10.80 -11.55 -3.05
N LEU A 103 11.78 -10.65 -2.87
CA LEU A 103 13.21 -10.98 -2.96
C LEU A 103 13.62 -12.03 -1.92
N VAL A 104 13.22 -11.87 -0.66
CA VAL A 104 13.54 -12.82 0.41
C VAL A 104 12.96 -14.21 0.13
N ILE A 105 11.72 -14.30 -0.35
CA ILE A 105 11.10 -15.58 -0.73
C ILE A 105 11.84 -16.22 -1.90
N PHE A 106 12.18 -15.42 -2.92
CA PHE A 106 12.88 -15.90 -4.09
C PHE A 106 14.26 -16.46 -3.73
N ILE A 107 15.03 -15.74 -2.90
CA ILE A 107 16.34 -16.16 -2.39
C ILE A 107 16.20 -17.44 -1.57
N ARG A 108 15.23 -17.50 -0.64
CA ARG A 108 14.99 -18.72 0.15
C ARG A 108 14.73 -19.92 -0.74
N ARG A 109 13.85 -19.78 -1.73
CA ARG A 109 13.51 -20.87 -2.67
C ARG A 109 14.71 -21.32 -3.51
N TRP A 110 15.61 -20.41 -3.85
CA TRP A 110 16.88 -20.74 -4.50
C TRP A 110 17.84 -21.51 -3.59
N LEU A 111 17.94 -21.12 -2.32
CA LEU A 111 18.79 -21.78 -1.32
C LEU A 111 18.29 -23.16 -0.86
N THR A 112 17.01 -23.48 -1.11
CA THR A 112 16.43 -24.80 -0.75
C THR A 112 16.42 -25.80 -1.92
N LYS A 113 16.94 -25.42 -3.09
CA LYS A 113 17.22 -26.32 -4.21
C LYS A 113 18.68 -26.74 -4.19
#